data_AF-A0A1F3DE96-F1
#
_entry.id   AF-A0A1F3DE96-F1
#
_cell.length_a   1.000
_cell.length_b   1.000
_cell.length_c   1.000
_cell.angle_alpha   90.00
_cell.angle_beta   90.00
_cell.angle_gamma   90.00
#
_symmetry.space_group_name_H-M   'P 1'
#
loop_
_entity.id
_entity.type
_entity.pdbx_description
1 polymer ?
#
loop_
_entity_poly.entity_id
_entity_poly.type
_entity_poly.pdbx_seq_one_letter_code
_entity_poly.pdbx_strand_id
1 'polypeptide(L)'
;MCTAHLERETKYLEERYKVAWSVRFRAMLREAHKLKKQFTPVDYYSPNHLCSLLEKELDNLLSETLDPKYKELIAFQKRITKYRDYVFTFLYHPDVPPDNNGSEQAIRNVKAKQKISGQFKILSAAENFAILRSIIDTAIKNNQNVLHALNVIADYNRI
;
A
#
# COMPACT_ATOMS: atom_id res chain seq x y z
N MET A 1 -3.74 -2.67 2.82
CA MET A 1 -4.51 -1.84 1.85
C MET A 1 -3.69 -0.59 1.53
N CYS A 2 -3.70 -0.04 0.31
CA CYS A 2 -2.89 1.15 -0.02
C CYS A 2 -3.68 2.43 0.22
N THR A 3 -3.32 3.21 1.24
CA THR A 3 -4.04 4.47 1.55
C THR A 3 -3.94 5.50 0.42
N ALA A 4 -2.84 5.54 -0.34
CA ALA A 4 -2.71 6.41 -1.52
C ALA A 4 -3.66 6.04 -2.67
N HIS A 5 -4.13 4.79 -2.74
CA HIS A 5 -5.19 4.41 -3.66
C HIS A 5 -6.56 4.87 -3.13
N LEU A 6 -6.79 4.68 -1.83
CA LEU A 6 -8.01 5.15 -1.16
C LEU A 6 -8.18 6.66 -1.33
N GLU A 7 -7.13 7.46 -1.10
CA GLU A 7 -7.19 8.92 -1.28
C GLU A 7 -7.54 9.35 -2.70
N ARG A 8 -6.99 8.67 -3.72
CA ARG A 8 -7.28 8.95 -5.13
C ARG A 8 -8.74 8.67 -5.46
N GLU A 9 -9.24 7.53 -5.01
CA GLU A 9 -10.63 7.13 -5.24
C GLU A 9 -11.61 8.01 -4.45
N THR A 10 -11.29 8.35 -3.19
CA THR A 10 -12.11 9.28 -2.41
C THR A 10 -12.11 10.67 -3.01
N LYS A 11 -11.00 11.16 -3.58
CA LYS A 11 -10.97 12.42 -4.35
C LYS A 11 -11.93 12.38 -5.54
N TYR A 12 -11.93 11.30 -6.31
CA TYR A 12 -12.88 11.13 -7.41
C TYR A 12 -14.34 11.14 -6.91
N LEU A 13 -14.63 10.44 -5.80
CA LEU A 13 -15.98 10.40 -5.20
C LEU A 13 -16.41 11.77 -4.66
N GLU A 14 -15.49 12.54 -4.09
CA GLU A 14 -15.68 13.94 -3.68
C GLU A 14 -16.05 14.83 -4.87
N GLU A 15 -15.28 14.77 -5.96
CA GLU A 15 -15.54 15.58 -7.17
C GLU A 15 -16.88 15.21 -7.84
N ARG A 16 -17.22 13.92 -7.85
CA ARG A 16 -18.42 13.38 -8.50
C ARG A 16 -19.70 13.66 -7.73
N TYR A 17 -19.71 13.38 -6.43
CA TYR A 17 -20.93 13.40 -5.63
C TYR A 17 -21.05 14.63 -4.71
N LYS A 18 -19.93 15.32 -4.44
CA LYS A 18 -19.88 16.53 -3.59
C LYS A 18 -20.55 16.35 -2.23
N VAL A 19 -20.43 15.15 -1.67
CA VAL A 19 -21.01 14.78 -0.38
C VAL A 19 -19.99 14.95 0.74
N ALA A 20 -20.47 15.33 1.93
CA ALA A 20 -19.61 15.53 3.09
C ALA A 20 -18.85 14.25 3.53
N TRP A 21 -19.44 13.07 3.29
CA TRP A 21 -18.84 11.79 3.67
C TRP A 21 -17.46 11.57 3.05
N SER A 22 -17.31 11.80 1.73
CA SER A 22 -16.02 11.60 1.03
C SER A 22 -14.99 12.64 1.46
N VAL A 23 -15.40 13.88 1.70
CA VAL A 23 -14.52 14.93 2.25
C VAL A 23 -13.99 14.52 3.63
N ARG A 24 -14.86 14.07 4.53
CA ARG A 24 -14.48 13.62 5.88
C ARG A 24 -13.58 12.39 5.84
N PHE A 25 -13.93 11.38 5.04
CA PHE A 25 -13.11 10.17 4.89
C PHE A 25 -11.69 10.51 4.40
N ARG A 26 -11.57 11.40 3.41
CA ARG A 26 -10.28 11.85 2.90
C ARG A 26 -9.48 12.67 3.91
N ALA A 27 -10.15 13.54 4.68
CA ALA A 27 -9.51 14.31 5.73
C ALA A 27 -8.92 13.39 6.81
N MET A 28 -9.68 12.39 7.26
CA MET A 28 -9.24 11.38 8.22
C MET A 28 -8.01 10.59 7.72
N LEU A 29 -7.99 10.18 6.44
CA LEU A 29 -6.80 9.54 5.87
C LEU A 29 -5.56 10.43 5.91
N ARG A 30 -5.71 11.73 5.61
CA ARG A 30 -4.62 12.70 5.65
C ARG A 30 -4.11 12.93 7.07
N GLU A 31 -5.00 12.96 8.06
CA GLU A 31 -4.60 13.05 9.47
C GLU A 31 -3.84 11.80 9.90
N ALA A 32 -4.27 10.61 9.49
CA ALA A 32 -3.53 9.37 9.74
C ALA A 32 -2.10 9.41 9.13
N HIS A 33 -1.93 9.96 7.93
CA HIS A 33 -0.60 10.15 7.33
C HIS A 33 0.27 11.15 8.07
N LYS A 34 -0.32 12.28 8.49
CA LYS A 34 0.41 13.27 9.30
C LYS A 34 0.86 12.65 10.61
N LEU A 35 -0.01 11.87 11.26
CA LEU A 35 0.27 11.17 12.50
C LEU A 35 1.45 10.19 12.33
N LYS A 36 1.45 9.36 11.28
CA LYS A 36 2.56 8.45 10.97
C LYS A 36 3.90 9.16 10.83
N LYS A 37 3.93 10.38 10.27
CA LYS A 37 5.16 11.18 10.12
C LYS A 37 5.70 11.71 11.45
N GLN A 38 4.85 11.80 12.46
CA GLN A 38 5.21 12.27 13.81
C GLN A 38 5.63 11.12 14.74
N PHE A 39 5.38 9.86 14.34
CA PHE A 39 5.68 8.71 15.17
C PHE A 39 7.18 8.49 15.32
N THR A 40 7.59 8.33 16.56
CA THR A 40 8.87 7.73 16.96
C THR A 40 8.71 6.23 17.17
N PRO A 41 9.79 5.43 17.25
CA PRO A 41 9.70 4.00 17.50
C PRO A 41 8.88 3.64 18.75
N VAL A 42 8.91 4.47 19.80
CA VAL A 42 8.20 4.22 21.07
C VAL A 42 6.67 4.30 20.90
N ASP A 43 6.20 5.14 19.97
CA ASP A 43 4.76 5.37 19.73
C ASP A 43 4.05 4.14 19.16
N TYR A 44 4.78 3.20 18.55
CA TYR A 44 4.22 1.95 18.03
C TYR A 44 3.98 0.89 19.11
N TYR A 45 4.69 0.99 20.24
CA TYR A 45 4.66 -0.03 21.31
C TYR A 45 3.85 0.42 22.53
N SER A 46 3.27 1.61 22.48
CA SER A 46 2.45 2.18 23.56
C SER A 46 1.04 2.53 23.05
N PRO A 47 0.00 2.47 23.90
CA PRO A 47 -1.34 2.92 23.52
C PRO A 47 -1.31 4.37 23.03
N ASN A 48 -1.77 4.60 21.79
CA ASN A 48 -1.81 5.93 21.20
C ASN A 48 -3.26 6.41 21.06
N HIS A 49 -3.63 7.41 21.85
CA HIS A 49 -4.99 7.96 21.85
C HIS A 49 -5.39 8.54 20.48
N LEU A 50 -4.46 9.11 19.71
CA LEU A 50 -4.74 9.65 18.38
C LEU A 50 -5.08 8.53 17.39
N CYS A 51 -4.43 7.37 17.48
CA CYS A 51 -4.84 6.18 16.74
C CYS A 51 -6.26 5.79 17.11
N SER A 52 -6.59 5.68 18.40
CA SER A 52 -7.93 5.33 18.85
C SER A 52 -9.02 6.31 18.38
N LEU A 53 -8.71 7.61 18.29
CA LEU A 53 -9.63 8.60 17.71
C LEU A 53 -9.88 8.35 16.23
N LEU A 54 -8.82 8.07 15.45
CA LEU A 54 -8.95 7.74 14.02
C LEU A 54 -9.74 6.45 13.81
N GLU A 55 -9.52 5.44 14.65
CA GLU A 55 -10.30 4.20 14.62
C GLU A 55 -11.79 4.47 14.83
N LYS A 56 -12.13 5.27 15.85
CA LYS A 56 -13.51 5.63 16.16
C LYS A 56 -14.14 6.47 15.04
N GLU A 57 -13.39 7.39 14.44
CA GLU A 57 -13.85 8.17 13.31
C GLU A 57 -14.16 7.28 12.09
N LEU A 58 -13.29 6.30 11.80
CA LEU A 58 -13.52 5.33 10.74
C LEU A 58 -14.79 4.51 11.01
N ASP A 59 -14.96 3.98 12.22
CA ASP A 59 -16.16 3.22 12.59
C ASP A 59 -17.44 4.06 12.43
N ASN A 60 -17.41 5.32 12.87
CA ASN A 60 -18.53 6.24 12.69
C ASN A 60 -18.85 6.43 11.20
N LEU A 61 -17.85 6.73 10.36
CA LEU A 61 -18.05 6.91 8.91
C LEU A 61 -18.58 5.64 8.23
N LEU A 62 -18.14 4.46 8.66
CA LEU A 62 -18.60 3.19 8.10
C LEU A 62 -20.02 2.82 8.56
N SER A 63 -20.48 3.35 9.69
CA SER A 63 -21.85 3.17 10.18
C SER A 63 -22.88 4.15 9.58
N GLU A 64 -22.42 5.25 8.97
CA GLU A 64 -23.30 6.25 8.37
C GLU A 64 -24.12 5.66 7.21
N THR A 65 -25.43 5.92 7.21
CA THR A 65 -26.30 5.53 6.10
C THR A 65 -26.16 6.54 4.96
N LEU A 66 -25.75 6.04 3.80
CA LEU A 66 -25.60 6.84 2.58
C LEU A 66 -26.86 6.79 1.72
N ASP A 67 -27.14 7.88 1.02
CA ASP A 67 -28.25 7.97 0.07
C ASP A 67 -28.09 6.90 -1.05
N PRO A 68 -29.08 6.01 -1.26
CA PRO A 68 -29.04 4.93 -2.24
C PRO A 68 -28.70 5.35 -3.68
N LYS A 69 -28.87 6.63 -4.03
CA LYS A 69 -28.50 7.15 -5.35
C LYS A 69 -26.99 7.12 -5.61
N TYR A 70 -26.16 7.13 -4.55
CA TYR A 70 -24.70 7.14 -4.64
C TYR A 70 -24.10 5.72 -4.65
N LYS A 71 -24.45 4.91 -5.67
CA LYS A 71 -24.08 3.49 -5.74
C LYS A 71 -22.56 3.24 -5.64
N GLU A 72 -21.73 4.04 -6.31
CA GLU A 72 -20.26 3.89 -6.27
C GLU A 72 -19.72 4.21 -4.87
N LEU A 73 -20.28 5.22 -4.19
CA LEU A 73 -19.90 5.59 -2.83
C LEU A 73 -20.29 4.51 -1.82
N ILE A 74 -21.48 3.91 -1.96
CA ILE A 74 -21.92 2.79 -1.13
C ILE A 74 -21.03 1.57 -1.35
N ALA A 75 -20.69 1.27 -2.60
CA ALA A 75 -19.77 0.18 -2.91
C ALA A 75 -18.37 0.42 -2.31
N PHE A 76 -17.88 1.67 -2.37
CA PHE A 76 -16.65 2.09 -1.71
C PHE A 76 -16.74 1.87 -0.20
N GLN A 77 -17.75 2.42 0.49
CA GLN A 77 -17.95 2.27 1.93
C GLN A 77 -17.96 0.79 2.33
N LYS A 78 -18.78 -0.04 1.67
CA LYS A 78 -18.83 -1.49 1.93
C LYS A 78 -17.49 -2.18 1.79
N ARG A 79 -16.70 -1.79 0.78
CA ARG A 79 -15.36 -2.34 0.57
C ARG A 79 -14.42 -1.92 1.70
N ILE A 80 -14.51 -0.68 2.18
CA ILE A 80 -13.73 -0.25 3.35
C ILE A 80 -14.18 -0.99 4.61
N THR A 81 -15.49 -1.17 4.83
CA THR A 81 -16.01 -2.00 5.94
C THR A 81 -15.43 -3.42 5.91
N LYS A 82 -15.35 -4.05 4.74
CA LYS A 82 -14.76 -5.39 4.59
C LYS A 82 -13.28 -5.43 5.00
N TYR A 83 -12.54 -4.37 4.74
CA TYR A 83 -11.11 -4.31 5.00
C TYR A 83 -10.76 -3.32 6.13
N ARG A 84 -11.70 -3.09 7.05
CA ARG A 84 -11.62 -2.05 8.08
C ARG A 84 -10.36 -2.15 8.93
N ASP A 85 -9.97 -3.35 9.32
CA ASP A 85 -8.79 -3.61 10.16
C ASP A 85 -7.47 -3.32 9.42
N TYR A 86 -7.51 -3.23 8.08
CA TYR A 86 -6.33 -3.02 7.24
C TYR A 86 -6.13 -1.56 6.80
N VAL A 87 -7.02 -0.64 7.20
CA VAL A 87 -6.96 0.78 6.79
C VAL A 87 -5.77 1.47 7.46
N PHE A 88 -5.57 1.22 8.75
CA PHE A 88 -4.56 1.91 9.58
C PHE A 88 -3.38 1.04 10.01
N THR A 89 -3.17 -0.12 9.38
CA THR A 89 -2.06 -1.05 9.72
C THR A 89 -0.69 -0.37 9.84
N PHE A 90 -0.43 0.65 9.02
CA PHE A 90 0.82 1.42 9.05
C PHE A 90 1.03 2.24 10.33
N LEU A 91 -0.02 2.53 11.10
CA LEU A 91 0.07 3.19 12.41
C LEU A 91 0.49 2.22 13.52
N TYR A 92 0.32 0.91 13.33
CA TYR A 92 0.66 -0.10 14.33
C TYR A 92 1.97 -0.84 14.04
N HIS A 93 2.43 -0.79 12.79
CA HIS A 93 3.66 -1.45 12.37
C HIS A 93 4.64 -0.45 11.78
N PRO A 94 5.84 -0.27 12.37
CA PRO A 94 6.82 0.70 11.90
C PRO A 94 7.24 0.44 10.45
N ASP A 95 7.44 -0.83 10.09
CA ASP A 95 7.93 -1.27 8.77
C ASP A 95 6.87 -1.27 7.67
N VAL A 96 5.60 -1.04 8.01
CA VAL A 96 4.52 -0.94 7.03
C VAL A 96 4.41 0.51 6.57
N PRO A 97 4.80 0.84 5.32
CA PRO A 97 4.60 2.19 4.80
C PRO A 97 3.10 2.46 4.59
N PRO A 98 2.65 3.72 4.73
CA PRO A 98 1.28 4.10 4.41
C PRO A 98 0.97 3.96 2.92
N ASP A 99 1.98 4.15 2.06
CA ASP A 99 1.88 3.99 0.62
C ASP A 99 2.37 2.62 0.14
N ASN A 100 2.00 2.26 -1.09
CA ASN A 100 2.42 1.02 -1.73
C ASN A 100 3.51 1.25 -2.79
N ASN A 101 4.26 2.36 -2.69
CA ASN A 101 5.21 2.77 -3.73
C ASN A 101 6.27 1.69 -3.99
N GLY A 102 6.71 0.99 -2.95
CA GLY A 102 7.66 -0.12 -3.06
C GLY A 102 7.16 -1.27 -3.92
N SER A 103 5.92 -1.73 -3.70
CA SER A 103 5.35 -2.83 -4.50
C SER A 103 5.01 -2.38 -5.92
N GLU A 104 4.51 -1.15 -6.09
CA GLU A 104 4.27 -0.58 -7.42
C GLU A 104 5.59 -0.44 -8.22
N GLN A 105 6.69 -0.09 -7.54
CA GLN A 105 8.01 0.00 -8.17
C GLN A 105 8.58 -1.37 -8.54
N ALA A 106 8.38 -2.40 -7.72
CA ALA A 106 8.79 -3.76 -8.06
C ALA A 106 8.08 -4.28 -9.33
N ILE A 107 6.78 -4.01 -9.47
CA ILE A 107 5.98 -4.43 -10.64
C ILE A 107 6.38 -3.67 -11.92
N ARG A 108 6.84 -2.41 -11.81
CA ARG A 108 7.29 -1.62 -12.97
C ARG A 108 8.38 -2.31 -13.78
N ASN A 109 9.29 -3.05 -13.13
CA ASN A 109 10.38 -3.76 -13.81
C ASN A 109 9.86 -4.86 -14.74
N VAL A 110 8.79 -5.56 -14.34
CA VAL A 110 8.12 -6.56 -15.18
C VAL A 110 7.50 -5.89 -16.41
N LYS A 111 6.86 -4.73 -16.22
CA LYS A 111 6.28 -3.94 -17.33
C LYS A 111 7.35 -3.38 -18.27
N ALA A 112 8.49 -2.91 -17.74
CA ALA A 112 9.61 -2.47 -18.55
C ALA A 112 10.18 -3.61 -19.40
N LYS A 113 10.37 -4.80 -18.81
CA LYS A 113 10.76 -6.00 -19.55
C LYS A 113 9.77 -6.31 -20.67
N GLN A 114 8.47 -6.30 -20.38
CA GLN A 114 7.45 -6.58 -21.39
C GLN A 114 7.47 -5.57 -22.54
N LYS A 115 7.66 -4.28 -22.23
CA LYS A 115 7.68 -3.20 -23.21
C LYS A 115 8.92 -3.23 -24.11
N ILE A 116 10.10 -3.49 -23.53
CA ILE A 116 11.39 -3.41 -24.23
C ILE A 116 11.76 -4.75 -24.89
N SER A 117 11.50 -5.86 -24.20
CA SER A 117 11.98 -7.20 -24.58
C SER A 117 10.84 -8.19 -24.86
N GLY A 118 9.58 -7.73 -24.88
CA GLY A 118 8.42 -8.56 -25.17
C GLY A 118 8.02 -9.51 -24.03
N GLN A 119 7.03 -10.36 -24.30
CA GLN A 119 6.50 -11.33 -23.31
C GLN A 119 7.45 -12.52 -23.09
N PHE A 120 7.20 -13.31 -22.05
CA PHE A 120 7.89 -14.59 -21.86
C PHE A 120 7.20 -15.66 -22.69
N LYS A 121 7.98 -16.48 -23.42
CA LYS A 121 7.43 -17.57 -24.24
C LYS A 121 7.02 -18.80 -23.40
N ILE A 122 7.67 -18.98 -22.25
CA ILE A 122 7.44 -20.11 -21.32
C ILE A 122 7.51 -19.62 -19.87
N LEU A 123 6.84 -20.33 -18.96
CA LEU A 123 6.72 -19.96 -17.55
C LEU A 123 8.07 -19.95 -16.82
N SER A 124 8.92 -20.95 -17.06
CA SER A 124 10.25 -21.04 -16.43
C SER A 124 11.15 -19.84 -16.71
N ALA A 125 11.04 -19.24 -17.90
CA ALA A 125 11.77 -18.01 -18.23
C ALA A 125 11.24 -16.80 -17.43
N ALA A 126 9.94 -16.76 -17.14
CA ALA A 126 9.33 -15.72 -16.31
C ALA A 126 9.73 -15.88 -14.83
N GLU A 127 9.77 -17.12 -14.34
CA GLU A 127 10.22 -17.46 -12.99
C GLU A 127 11.69 -17.09 -12.77
N ASN A 128 12.58 -17.48 -13.68
CA ASN A 128 14.00 -17.11 -13.62
C ASN A 128 14.19 -15.59 -13.57
N PHE A 129 13.43 -14.84 -14.37
CA PHE A 129 13.45 -13.39 -14.32
C PHE A 129 12.97 -12.84 -12.97
N ALA A 130 11.89 -13.39 -12.42
CA ALA A 130 11.36 -12.97 -11.12
C ALA A 130 12.34 -13.23 -9.98
N ILE A 131 13.02 -14.39 -9.98
CA ILE A 131 14.05 -14.76 -9.00
C ILE A 131 15.22 -13.77 -9.07
N LEU A 132 15.81 -13.57 -10.25
CA LEU A 132 16.93 -12.64 -10.44
C LEU A 132 16.55 -11.21 -10.04
N ARG A 133 15.34 -10.77 -10.40
CA ARG A 133 14.85 -9.45 -10.04
C ARG A 133 14.66 -9.29 -8.53
N SER A 134 14.12 -10.29 -7.85
CA SER A 134 13.95 -10.32 -6.40
C SER A 134 15.30 -10.17 -5.69
N ILE A 135 16.32 -10.90 -6.15
CA ILE A 135 17.69 -10.81 -5.63
C ILE A 135 18.25 -9.39 -5.81
N ILE A 136 18.16 -8.85 -7.03
CA ILE A 136 18.66 -7.50 -7.34
C ILE A 136 17.96 -6.45 -6.48
N ASP A 137 16.64 -6.50 -6.38
CA ASP A 137 15.87 -5.53 -5.59
C ASP A 137 16.21 -5.64 -4.09
N THR A 138 16.49 -6.85 -3.59
CA THR A 138 16.93 -7.09 -2.21
C THR A 138 18.33 -6.53 -1.96
N ALA A 139 19.28 -6.76 -2.88
CA ALA A 139 20.63 -6.22 -2.77
C ALA A 139 20.63 -4.68 -2.77
N ILE A 140 19.86 -4.05 -3.67
CA ILE A 140 19.70 -2.59 -3.71
C ILE A 140 19.09 -2.06 -2.40
N LYS A 141 18.02 -2.69 -1.89
CA LYS A 141 17.37 -2.26 -0.63
C LYS A 141 18.29 -2.31 0.58
N ASN A 142 19.24 -3.25 0.59
CA ASN A 142 20.21 -3.43 1.68
C ASN A 142 21.54 -2.69 1.41
N ASN A 143 21.61 -1.79 0.42
CA ASN A 143 22.83 -1.08 0.02
C ASN A 143 24.02 -2.02 -0.28
N GLN A 144 23.73 -3.20 -0.82
CA GLN A 144 24.73 -4.20 -1.21
C GLN A 144 25.11 -4.05 -2.69
N ASN A 145 26.33 -4.47 -3.03
CA ASN A 145 26.76 -4.55 -4.41
C ASN A 145 25.99 -5.67 -5.14
N VAL A 146 25.20 -5.30 -6.15
CA VAL A 146 24.33 -6.23 -6.89
C VAL A 146 25.11 -7.35 -7.57
N LEU A 147 26.25 -7.03 -8.20
CA LEU A 147 27.06 -8.02 -8.89
C LEU A 147 27.65 -9.04 -7.91
N HIS A 148 28.11 -8.56 -6.75
CA HIS A 148 28.58 -9.42 -5.67
C HIS A 148 27.46 -10.35 -5.16
N ALA A 149 26.26 -9.81 -4.89
CA ALA A 149 25.13 -10.61 -4.42
C ALA A 149 24.72 -11.71 -5.44
N LEU A 150 24.74 -11.39 -6.73
CA LEU A 150 24.47 -12.37 -7.79
C LEU A 150 25.54 -13.47 -7.84
N ASN A 151 26.82 -13.12 -7.71
CA ASN A 151 27.92 -14.09 -7.68
C ASN A 151 27.80 -15.04 -6.48
N VAL A 152 27.55 -14.51 -5.28
CA VAL A 152 27.38 -15.32 -4.06
C VAL A 152 26.28 -16.38 -4.23
N ILE A 153 25.14 -16.00 -4.82
CA ILE A 153 24.01 -16.93 -5.03
C ILE A 153 24.31 -17.93 -6.15
N ALA A 154 25.04 -17.51 -7.18
CA ALA A 154 25.46 -18.42 -8.25
C ALA A 154 26.42 -19.50 -7.74
N ASP A 155 27.32 -19.13 -6.83
CA ASP A 155 28.27 -20.05 -6.21
C ASP A 155 27.62 -20.95 -5.14
N TYR A 156 26.58 -20.48 -4.44
CA TYR A 156 25.81 -21.29 -3.49
C TYR A 156 25.15 -22.51 -4.14
N ASN A 157 24.69 -22.41 -5.40
CA ASN A 157 24.06 -23.52 -6.12
C ASN A 157 25.06 -24.54 -6.72
N ARG A 158 26.36 -24.37 -6.47
CA ARG A 158 27.44 -25.28 -6.94
C ARG A 158 27.95 -26.24 -5.87
N ILE A 159 27.37 -26.20 -4.66
CA ILE A 159 27.67 -27.07 -3.52
C ILE A 159 26.50 -28.05 -3.36
#